data_AF-A0AAD4JRL9-F1
#
_entry.id   AF-A0AAD4JRL9-F1
#
_cell.length_a   1.000
_cell.length_b   1.000
_cell.length_c   1.000
_cell.angle_alpha   90.00
_cell.angle_beta   90.00
_cell.angle_gamma   90.00
#
_symmetry.space_group_name_H-M   'P 1'
#
loop_
_entity.id
_entity.type
_entity.pdbx_description
1 polymer ?
#
loop_
_entity_poly.entity_id
_entity_poly.type
_entity_poly.pdbx_seq_one_letter_code
_entity_poly.pdbx_strand_id
1 'polypeptide(L)' 'KVNCIPACPRICMEHLLIRKCKPIDCTPGCACSPGYVRKGSNTGPCIKRADCKRWIL' A
#
# COMPACT_ATOMS: atom_id res chain seq x y z
N LYS A 1 8.40 -3.13 11.33
CA LYS A 1 7.60 -4.37 11.47
C LYS A 1 6.32 -4.02 12.21
N VAL A 2 5.15 -4.40 11.71
CA VAL A 2 3.84 -4.15 12.34
C VAL A 2 3.08 -5.47 12.47
N ASN A 3 2.24 -5.57 13.49
CA ASN A 3 1.44 -6.78 13.74
C ASN A 3 0.23 -6.88 12.80
N CYS A 4 -0.18 -5.76 12.20
CA CYS A 4 -1.42 -5.64 11.45
C CYS A 4 -1.15 -4.80 10.19
N ILE A 5 -0.97 -5.45 9.04
CA ILE A 5 -1.01 -4.81 7.73
C ILE A 5 -2.40 -5.01 7.15
N PRO A 6 -3.11 -3.95 6.74
CA PRO A 6 -4.36 -4.12 6.02
C PRO A 6 -4.11 -4.94 4.75
N ALA A 7 -4.98 -5.92 4.48
CA ALA A 7 -4.89 -6.78 3.30
C ALA A 7 -4.87 -5.98 1.98
N CYS A 8 -5.42 -4.76 2.01
CA CYS A 8 -5.30 -3.75 0.96
C CYS A 8 -4.31 -2.65 1.38
N PRO A 9 -3.01 -2.81 1.10
CA PRO A 9 -2.04 -1.76 1.33
C PRO A 9 -2.24 -0.64 0.30
N ARG A 10 -2.01 0.61 0.73
CA ARG A 10 -2.04 1.76 -0.18
C ARG A 10 -0.81 1.73 -1.08
N ILE A 11 -1.03 1.50 -2.38
CA ILE A 11 0.03 1.45 -3.38
C ILE A 11 -0.12 2.66 -4.31
N CYS A 12 0.96 3.39 -4.50
CA CYS A 12 1.10 4.37 -5.57
C CYS A 12 1.39 3.64 -6.89
N MET A 13 0.42 3.64 -7.80
CA MET A 13 0.55 3.10 -9.16
C MET A 13 0.04 4.11 -10.17
N GLU A 14 0.69 4.19 -11.33
CA GLU A 14 0.26 5.07 -12.43
C GLU A 14 -0.99 4.53 -13.15
N HIS A 15 -1.21 3.21 -13.09
CA HIS A 15 -2.34 2.53 -13.72
C HIS A 15 -3.36 2.05 -12.68
N LEU A 16 -4.65 2.14 -13.03
CA LEU A 16 -5.77 1.66 -12.22
C LEU A 16 -5.71 0.14 -12.09
N LEU A 17 -5.04 -0.34 -11.05
CA LEU A 17 -5.07 -1.75 -10.68
C LEU A 17 -6.18 -1.95 -9.65
N ILE A 18 -7.37 -2.31 -10.11
CA ILE A 18 -8.47 -2.74 -9.23
C ILE A 18 -8.03 -4.07 -8.59
N ARG A 19 -7.32 -3.99 -7.48
CA ARG A 19 -7.01 -5.17 -6.69
C ARG A 19 -8.30 -5.57 -5.98
N LYS A 20 -8.82 -6.75 -6.29
CA LYS A 20 -9.83 -7.41 -5.46
C LYS A 20 -9.17 -7.79 -4.14
N CYS A 21 -9.08 -6.83 -3.23
CA CYS A 21 -8.63 -7.08 -1.88
C CYS A 21 -9.68 -7.94 -1.20
N LYS A 22 -9.30 -9.17 -0.84
CA LYS A 22 -10.13 -9.94 0.08
C LYS A 22 -10.08 -9.24 1.44
N PRO A 23 -11.21 -9.04 2.12
CA PRO A 23 -11.22 -8.65 3.53
C PRO A 23 -10.64 -9.82 4.33
N ILE A 24 -9.32 -9.88 4.42
CA ILE A 24 -8.59 -10.84 5.25
C ILE A 24 -8.18 -10.11 6.53
N ASP A 25 -8.27 -10.83 7.65
CA ASP A 25 -7.70 -10.41 8.93
C ASP A 25 -6.26 -9.94 8.75
N CYS A 26 -5.92 -8.82 9.38
CA CYS A 26 -4.63 -8.19 9.12
C CYS A 26 -3.46 -9.14 9.42
N THR A 27 -2.47 -9.14 8.54
CA THR A 27 -1.32 -10.05 8.64
C THR A 27 -0.11 -9.32 9.22
N PRO A 28 0.72 -9.99 10.03
CA PRO A 28 1.95 -9.41 10.52
C PRO A 28 2.97 -9.28 9.37
N GLY A 29 3.70 -8.16 9.34
CA GLY A 29 4.77 -7.96 8.36
C GLY A 29 5.27 -6.51 8.28
N CYS A 30 5.63 -6.05 7.08
CA CYS A 30 6.17 -4.71 6.85
C CYS A 30 5.14 -3.78 6.21
N ALA A 31 4.63 -2.82 6.99
CA ALA A 31 3.87 -1.68 6.49
C ALA A 31 4.77 -0.44 6.35
N CYS A 32 4.36 0.46 5.45
CA CYS A 32 4.95 1.79 5.40
C CYS A 32 4.51 2.63 6.61
N SER A 33 5.36 3.57 7.02
CA SER A 33 5.02 4.55 8.06
C SER A 33 3.77 5.36 7.67
N PRO A 34 3.04 5.91 8.65
CA PRO A 34 1.91 6.80 8.37
C PRO A 34 2.34 7.95 7.46
N GLY A 35 1.54 8.21 6.41
CA GLY A 35 1.86 9.20 5.37
C GLY A 35 2.66 8.66 4.18
N TYR A 36 3.12 7.41 4.23
CA TYR A 36 3.84 6.74 3.15
C TYR A 36 2.98 5.67 2.48
N VAL A 37 3.22 5.45 1.19
CA VAL A 37 2.55 4.47 0.34
C VAL A 37 3.59 3.67 -0.43
N ARG A 38 3.30 2.42 -0.79
CA ARG A 38 4.25 1.61 -1.56
C ARG A 38 4.25 2.02 -3.02
N LYS A 39 5.40 2.21 -3.65
CA LYS A 39 5.49 2.53 -5.08
C LYS A 39 5.50 1.27 -5.94
N GLY A 40 4.59 1.18 -6.91
CA GLY A 40 4.62 0.19 -7.99
C GLY A 40 4.28 -1.27 -7.62
N SER A 41 4.41 -1.70 -6.36
CA SER A 41 4.05 -3.06 -5.94
C SER A 41 3.90 -3.18 -4.41
N ASN A 42 3.38 -4.32 -3.94
CA ASN A 42 3.24 -4.63 -2.51
C ASN A 42 4.60 -4.90 -1.81
N THR A 43 5.67 -5.10 -2.59
CA THR A 43 7.05 -5.19 -2.10
C THR A 43 7.87 -3.95 -2.43
N GLY A 44 7.29 -2.97 -3.12
CA GLY A 44 7.98 -1.76 -3.55
C GLY A 44 8.36 -0.84 -2.39
N PRO A 45 9.27 0.12 -2.64
CA PRO A 45 9.72 1.07 -1.64
C PRO A 45 8.57 1.96 -1.16
N CYS A 46 8.65 2.40 0.09
CA CYS A 46 7.71 3.36 0.65
C CYS A 46 8.10 4.77 0.20
N ILE A 47 7.20 5.45 -0.51
CA ILE A 47 7.34 6.86 -0.90
C ILE A 47 6.33 7.70 -0.13
N LYS A 48 6.57 8.99 0.03
CA LYS A 48 5.55 9.86 0.63
C LYS A 48 4.33 9.87 -0.28
N ARG A 49 3.14 9.87 0.32
CA ARG A 49 1.88 9.99 -0.42
C ARG A 49 1.83 11.24 -1.30
N ALA A 50 2.47 12.33 -0.86
CA ALA A 50 2.58 13.57 -1.63
C ALA A 50 3.41 13.44 -2.92
N ASP A 51 4.42 12.55 -2.94
CA ASP A 51 5.21 12.25 -4.13
C ASP A 51 4.47 11.36 -5.14
N CYS A 52 3.31 10.83 -4.75
CA CYS A 52 2.49 10.01 -5.63
C CYS A 52 1.61 10.89 -6.53
N LYS A 53 2.01 11.05 -7.80
CA LYS A 53 1.26 11.84 -8.78
C LYS A 53 -0.17 11.32 -9.07
N ARG A 54 -0.44 10.02 -8.85
CA ARG A 54 -1.77 9.41 -9.09
C ARG A 54 -2.00 8.23 -8.14
N TRP A 55 -3.09 8.27 -7.37
CA TRP A 55 -3.49 7.23 -6.43
C TRP A 55 -5.00 7.05 -6.53
N ILE A 56 -5.46 5.81 -6.67
CA ILE A 56 -6.89 5.46 -6.68
C ILE A 56 -7.08 4.44 -5.57
N LEU A 57 -8.00 4.77 -4.64
CA LEU A 57 -8.27 4.06 -3.40
C LEU A 57 -8.58 2.58 -3.62
#